data_AF-A0A6C0AUK2-F1
#
_entry.id   AF-A0A6C0AUK2-F1
#
_cell.length_a   1.000
_cell.length_b   1.000
_cell.length_c   1.000
_cell.angle_alpha   90.00
_cell.angle_beta   90.00
_cell.angle_gamma   90.00
#
_symmetry.space_group_name_H-M   'P 1'
#
loop_
_entity.id
_entity.type
_entity.pdbx_description
1 polymer ?
#
loop_
_entity_poly.entity_id
_entity_poly.type
_entity_poly.pdbx_seq_one_letter_code
_entity_poly.pdbx_strand_id
1 'polypeptide(L)'
;MTYYLLPKTNIFSFMYIDFVDDMEQPTNIISYSQTHYVYELKQRIELMEKDWDIFKKYTNPYEYIHTNIPLKNYCVASYSPLSRSYFKMIEVLHTFKIHDVPKDIRSFHLAEGPGGFIEALCNTRKNPRDTYYGMTIASDMNDPNVPGWKKTKNYLQQNKNIYLEYGSDNSGDILNIDNFVYVCEKYGSSMDIVTGDGGFDFSGDFNLQEVNISNLLFAQVAFALCLQKRGGCFVLKIFDSFMQHTIDLLYILSSFYEKVYIMKPHTSRYANSEKYIICKGFYHSSNQRFFGILHRAFEKMIRPVSNSPLYTHRLLSIPIPYYFHTKIEEYNAIFGQQQIENIHYTLLLIDNKHKQEKIEYLIKNNIEKCKKWCNKYDVPVHRLIEEV
;
A
#
# COMPACT_ATOMS: atom_id res chain seq x y z
N MET A 1 -5.96 3.47 15.65
CA MET A 1 -5.08 3.27 14.48
C MET A 1 -3.72 2.99 15.05
N THR A 2 -3.03 1.98 14.54
CA THR A 2 -1.79 1.48 15.15
C THR A 2 -0.68 1.55 14.13
N TYR A 3 0.48 2.05 14.55
CA TYR A 3 1.70 2.08 13.74
C TYR A 3 2.89 1.64 14.58
N TYR A 4 3.87 1.01 13.94
CA TYR A 4 5.08 0.48 14.57
C TYR A 4 6.31 1.08 13.92
N LEU A 5 7.21 1.63 14.72
CA LEU A 5 8.50 2.13 14.24
C LEU A 5 9.49 0.96 14.13
N LEU A 6 10.06 0.78 12.94
CA LEU A 6 11.10 -0.21 12.70
C LEU A 6 12.46 0.26 13.24
N PRO A 7 13.35 -0.67 13.62
CA PRO A 7 14.72 -0.33 13.98
C PRO A 7 15.47 0.38 12.86
N LYS A 8 16.30 1.36 13.24
CA LYS A 8 17.29 1.93 12.31
C LYS A 8 18.31 0.86 11.93
N THR A 9 18.73 0.87 10.67
CA THR A 9 19.75 -0.02 10.14
C THR A 9 20.95 0.79 9.64
N ASN A 10 22.02 0.11 9.21
CA ASN A 10 23.22 0.78 8.75
C ASN A 10 22.93 1.51 7.42
N ILE A 11 23.21 2.81 7.35
CA ILE A 11 22.98 3.63 6.15
C ILE A 11 23.78 3.19 4.91
N PHE A 12 24.79 2.33 5.08
CA PHE A 12 25.57 1.74 4.00
C PHE A 12 25.06 0.37 3.55
N SER A 13 23.96 -0.14 4.14
CA SER A 13 23.38 -1.43 3.76
C SER A 13 22.95 -1.49 2.29
N PHE A 14 22.75 -0.34 1.62
CA PHE A 14 22.49 -0.29 0.19
C PHE A 14 23.60 -0.93 -0.67
N MET A 15 24.84 -1.02 -0.18
CA MET A 15 25.95 -1.66 -0.89
C MET A 15 25.74 -3.16 -1.10
N TYR A 16 24.86 -3.76 -0.29
CA TYR A 16 24.57 -5.19 -0.32
C TYR A 16 23.24 -5.52 -0.99
N ILE A 17 22.54 -4.52 -1.55
CA ILE A 17 21.35 -4.76 -2.35
C ILE A 17 21.72 -5.65 -3.52
N ASP A 18 20.97 -6.73 -3.65
CA ASP A 18 21.05 -7.66 -4.76
C ASP A 18 19.63 -8.16 -5.08
N PHE A 19 19.51 -9.04 -6.06
CA PHE A 19 18.27 -9.74 -6.35
C PHE A 19 18.59 -11.22 -6.53
N VAL A 20 18.13 -12.05 -5.58
CA VAL A 20 18.32 -13.49 -5.60
C VAL A 20 16.96 -14.14 -5.74
N ASP A 21 16.82 -14.93 -6.79
CA ASP A 21 15.64 -15.71 -7.08
C ASP A 21 16.00 -17.21 -7.18
N ASP A 22 14.99 -18.06 -7.10
CA ASP A 22 15.10 -19.51 -7.24
C ASP A 22 13.84 -20.06 -7.95
N MET A 23 13.93 -21.28 -8.46
CA MET A 23 12.81 -22.06 -9.00
C MET A 23 11.85 -22.52 -7.89
N GLU A 24 12.35 -22.69 -6.67
CA GLU A 24 11.52 -23.04 -5.50
C GLU A 24 10.79 -21.82 -4.95
N GLN A 25 9.56 -22.00 -4.48
CA GLN A 25 8.82 -20.92 -3.84
C GLN A 25 9.43 -20.57 -2.48
N PRO A 26 9.55 -19.28 -2.12
CA PRO A 26 10.03 -18.87 -0.81
C PRO A 26 9.05 -19.31 0.28
N THR A 27 9.60 -19.64 1.45
CA THR A 27 8.83 -20.09 2.61
C THR A 27 8.78 -19.02 3.69
N ASN A 28 7.81 -19.16 4.59
CA ASN A 28 7.74 -18.31 5.78
C ASN A 28 8.96 -18.58 6.67
N ILE A 29 9.61 -17.51 7.14
CA ILE A 29 10.80 -17.60 8.00
C ILE A 29 10.55 -17.08 9.42
N ILE A 30 9.40 -16.45 9.65
CA ILE A 30 9.00 -15.89 10.94
C ILE A 30 7.49 -16.03 11.16
N SER A 31 7.03 -15.85 12.39
CA SER A 31 5.59 -15.81 12.74
C SER A 31 4.81 -17.09 12.36
N TYR A 32 5.46 -18.27 12.38
CA TYR A 32 4.90 -19.54 11.91
C TYR A 32 3.47 -19.84 12.40
N SER A 33 3.20 -19.76 13.70
CA SER A 33 1.87 -20.04 14.26
C SER A 33 0.81 -19.08 13.72
N GLN A 34 1.12 -17.80 13.64
CA GLN A 34 0.20 -16.80 13.07
C GLN A 34 -0.11 -17.11 11.61
N THR A 35 0.92 -17.41 10.81
CA THR A 35 0.72 -17.73 9.39
C THR A 35 -0.18 -18.95 9.20
N HIS A 36 0.01 -19.98 10.02
CA HIS A 36 -0.82 -21.19 10.01
C HIS A 36 -2.30 -20.87 10.25
N TYR A 37 -2.61 -20.12 11.32
CA TYR A 37 -4.00 -19.77 11.65
C TYR A 37 -4.64 -18.83 10.62
N VAL A 38 -3.89 -17.86 10.09
CA VAL A 38 -4.42 -16.98 9.03
C VAL A 38 -4.74 -17.77 7.78
N TYR A 39 -3.86 -18.69 7.35
CA TYR A 39 -4.07 -19.48 6.14
C TYR A 39 -5.23 -20.47 6.31
N GLU A 40 -5.34 -21.13 7.46
CA GLU A 40 -6.49 -22.00 7.77
C GLU A 40 -7.82 -21.22 7.70
N LEU A 41 -7.85 -20.02 8.29
CA LEU A 41 -9.04 -19.17 8.26
C LEU A 41 -9.35 -18.66 6.84
N LYS A 42 -8.34 -18.30 6.03
CA LYS A 42 -8.52 -17.91 4.62
C LYS A 42 -9.11 -19.03 3.78
N GLN A 43 -8.65 -20.28 3.96
CA GLN A 43 -9.25 -21.45 3.30
C GLN A 43 -10.73 -21.64 3.67
N ARG A 44 -11.12 -21.37 4.92
CA ARG A 44 -12.54 -21.42 5.30
C ARG A 44 -13.38 -20.34 4.62
N ILE A 45 -12.80 -19.15 4.36
CA ILE A 45 -13.48 -18.08 3.63
C ILE A 45 -13.82 -18.53 2.20
N GLU A 46 -12.90 -19.23 1.52
CA GLU A 46 -13.09 -19.72 0.16
C GLU A 46 -14.32 -20.64 0.03
N LEU A 47 -14.63 -21.41 1.09
CA LEU A 47 -15.81 -22.28 1.12
C LEU A 47 -17.15 -21.52 1.25
N MET A 48 -17.13 -20.23 1.62
CA MET A 48 -18.32 -19.42 1.88
C MET A 48 -18.23 -17.98 1.34
N GLU A 49 -17.57 -17.81 0.20
CA GLU A 49 -17.23 -16.51 -0.38
C GLU A 49 -18.42 -15.54 -0.51
N LYS A 50 -19.59 -16.04 -0.94
CA LYS A 50 -20.81 -15.21 -1.11
C LYS A 50 -21.28 -14.59 0.20
N ASP A 51 -21.34 -15.40 1.26
CA ASP A 51 -21.75 -14.93 2.58
C ASP A 51 -20.65 -14.03 3.18
N TRP A 52 -19.39 -14.40 3.02
CA TRP A 52 -18.25 -13.59 3.44
C TRP A 52 -18.30 -12.16 2.88
N ASP A 53 -18.60 -12.01 1.59
CA ASP A 53 -18.69 -10.71 0.91
C ASP A 53 -19.75 -9.77 1.46
N ILE A 54 -20.81 -10.33 2.03
CA ILE A 54 -21.87 -9.59 2.71
C ILE A 54 -21.44 -9.30 4.15
N PHE A 55 -21.05 -10.34 4.89
CA PHE A 55 -20.87 -10.26 6.35
C PHE A 55 -19.61 -9.49 6.76
N LYS A 56 -18.55 -9.49 5.93
CA LYS A 56 -17.33 -8.69 6.17
C LYS A 56 -17.62 -7.19 6.26
N LYS A 57 -18.71 -6.72 5.64
CA LYS A 57 -19.14 -5.32 5.69
C LYS A 57 -19.72 -4.95 7.06
N TYR A 58 -20.40 -5.88 7.74
CA TYR A 58 -20.96 -5.66 9.07
C TYR A 58 -19.88 -5.67 10.15
N THR A 59 -18.86 -6.54 10.00
CA THR A 59 -17.82 -6.71 11.01
C THR A 59 -16.65 -5.74 10.84
N ASN A 60 -16.47 -5.12 9.65
CA ASN A 60 -15.46 -4.09 9.45
C ASN A 60 -15.93 -2.73 10.02
N PRO A 61 -15.27 -2.19 11.07
CA PRO A 61 -15.79 -1.04 11.81
C PRO A 61 -15.90 0.27 11.02
N TYR A 62 -15.16 0.38 9.91
CA TYR A 62 -15.04 1.58 9.09
C TYR A 62 -15.55 1.38 7.65
N GLU A 63 -16.31 0.30 7.39
CA GLU A 63 -16.78 -0.02 6.03
C GLU A 63 -17.65 1.09 5.43
N TYR A 64 -18.49 1.72 6.25
CA TYR A 64 -19.50 2.68 5.80
C TYR A 64 -18.97 4.09 5.56
N ILE A 65 -17.65 4.32 5.66
CA ILE A 65 -17.05 5.59 5.22
C ILE A 65 -17.38 5.81 3.74
N HIS A 66 -17.14 4.81 2.89
CA HIS A 66 -17.36 4.89 1.45
C HIS A 66 -18.39 3.90 0.91
N THR A 67 -18.72 2.83 1.64
CA THR A 67 -19.71 1.84 1.21
C THR A 67 -21.10 2.25 1.70
N ASN A 68 -22.11 2.11 0.84
CA ASN A 68 -23.49 2.40 1.21
C ASN A 68 -23.91 1.62 2.45
N ILE A 69 -24.59 2.31 3.35
CA ILE A 69 -25.17 1.71 4.55
C ILE A 69 -26.30 0.77 4.10
N PRO A 70 -26.49 -0.42 4.71
CA PRO A 70 -27.58 -1.32 4.36
C PRO A 70 -28.94 -0.61 4.34
N LEU A 71 -29.74 -0.88 3.32
CA LEU A 71 -31.05 -0.25 3.07
C LEU A 71 -31.02 1.26 2.80
N LYS A 72 -29.84 1.86 2.63
CA LYS A 72 -29.66 3.27 2.31
C LYS A 72 -28.85 3.42 1.02
N ASN A 73 -29.12 4.49 0.27
CA ASN A 73 -28.41 4.81 -0.97
C ASN A 73 -27.24 5.79 -0.77
N TYR A 74 -26.76 5.93 0.47
CA TYR A 74 -25.68 6.82 0.83
C TYR A 74 -24.73 6.17 1.85
N CYS A 75 -23.50 6.67 1.91
CA CYS A 75 -22.48 6.31 2.89
C CYS A 75 -22.24 7.48 3.86
N VAL A 76 -21.32 7.30 4.82
CA VAL A 76 -21.05 8.30 5.86
C VAL A 76 -20.30 9.51 5.32
N ALA A 77 -19.27 9.30 4.49
CA ALA A 77 -18.61 10.41 3.82
C ALA A 77 -19.51 10.92 2.67
N SER A 78 -19.74 12.23 2.60
CA SER A 78 -20.44 12.81 1.45
C SER A 78 -19.51 13.05 0.26
N TYR A 79 -18.20 13.05 0.50
CA TYR A 79 -17.19 13.18 -0.55
C TYR A 79 -17.01 11.86 -1.31
N SER A 80 -17.09 11.91 -2.64
CA SER A 80 -16.94 10.76 -3.52
C SER A 80 -15.61 10.84 -4.29
N PRO A 81 -14.54 10.17 -3.82
CA PRO A 81 -13.23 10.23 -4.46
C PRO A 81 -13.13 9.34 -5.71
N LEU A 82 -12.04 9.52 -6.47
CA LEU A 82 -11.67 8.68 -7.61
C LEU A 82 -11.53 7.19 -7.24
N SER A 83 -11.05 6.92 -6.04
CA SER A 83 -10.96 5.57 -5.47
C SER A 83 -11.00 5.58 -3.95
N ARG A 84 -11.24 4.40 -3.37
CA ARG A 84 -11.22 4.20 -1.91
C ARG A 84 -9.85 4.43 -1.27
N SER A 85 -8.76 4.39 -2.05
CA SER A 85 -7.42 4.63 -1.52
C SER A 85 -7.22 6.07 -1.05
N TYR A 86 -8.06 7.02 -1.52
CA TYR A 86 -8.15 8.38 -1.00
C TYR A 86 -8.23 8.42 0.54
N PHE A 87 -9.18 7.69 1.13
CA PHE A 87 -9.39 7.73 2.59
C PHE A 87 -8.20 7.14 3.36
N LYS A 88 -7.51 6.15 2.80
CA LYS A 88 -6.28 5.60 3.40
C LYS A 88 -5.17 6.63 3.43
N MET A 89 -5.01 7.36 2.33
CA MET A 89 -4.01 8.42 2.22
C MET A 89 -4.32 9.60 3.14
N ILE A 90 -5.60 9.98 3.31
CA ILE A 90 -6.00 10.99 4.30
C ILE A 90 -5.53 10.60 5.71
N GLU A 91 -5.70 9.34 6.13
CA GLU A 91 -5.18 8.90 7.44
C GLU A 91 -3.66 9.02 7.53
N VAL A 92 -2.94 8.58 6.50
CA VAL A 92 -1.47 8.63 6.45
C VAL A 92 -0.98 10.07 6.53
N LEU A 93 -1.58 10.97 5.74
CA LEU A 93 -1.21 12.38 5.67
C LEU A 93 -1.39 13.09 7.00
N HIS A 94 -2.54 12.92 7.66
CA HIS A 94 -2.82 13.58 8.94
C HIS A 94 -2.04 12.97 10.11
N THR A 95 -1.84 11.65 10.09
CA THR A 95 -1.12 10.93 11.15
C THR A 95 0.36 11.30 11.17
N PHE A 96 1.00 11.28 10.01
CA PHE A 96 2.45 11.48 9.90
C PHE A 96 2.83 12.90 9.50
N LYS A 97 1.84 13.77 9.25
CA LYS A 97 2.03 15.16 8.82
C LYS A 97 2.95 15.28 7.60
N ILE A 98 2.82 14.36 6.64
CA ILE A 98 3.68 14.30 5.44
C ILE A 98 3.40 15.51 4.53
N HIS A 99 2.16 15.99 4.53
CA HIS A 99 1.74 17.15 3.75
C HIS A 99 2.08 18.50 4.40
N ASP A 100 2.52 18.53 5.67
CA ASP A 100 2.71 19.75 6.45
C ASP A 100 4.09 20.38 6.16
N VAL A 101 4.27 20.78 4.90
CA VAL A 101 5.49 21.42 4.38
C VAL A 101 5.11 22.80 3.85
N PRO A 102 5.68 23.90 4.37
CA PRO A 102 5.28 25.26 4.00
C PRO A 102 5.74 25.68 2.59
N LYS A 103 6.55 24.84 1.94
CA LYS A 103 7.11 25.09 0.61
C LYS A 103 6.31 24.32 -0.44
N ASP A 104 6.45 24.76 -1.68
CA ASP A 104 5.95 24.02 -2.85
C ASP A 104 6.63 22.66 -2.91
N ILE A 105 5.86 21.61 -3.19
CA ILE A 105 6.37 20.24 -3.26
C ILE A 105 6.30 19.66 -4.66
N ARG A 106 7.17 18.68 -4.93
CA ARG A 106 7.03 17.76 -6.07
C ARG A 106 6.76 16.36 -5.52
N SER A 107 5.76 15.68 -6.09
CA SER A 107 5.45 14.31 -5.70
C SER A 107 5.31 13.37 -6.89
N PHE A 108 5.62 12.09 -6.67
CA PHE A 108 5.55 11.04 -7.70
C PHE A 108 4.80 9.82 -7.17
N HIS A 109 3.80 9.35 -7.92
CA HIS A 109 2.82 8.37 -7.49
C HIS A 109 2.88 7.15 -8.43
N LEU A 110 3.37 6.02 -7.92
CA LEU A 110 3.76 4.83 -8.68
C LEU A 110 2.67 3.74 -8.65
N ALA A 111 2.21 3.31 -9.83
CA ALA A 111 1.20 2.26 -10.00
C ALA A 111 -0.11 2.53 -9.25
N GLU A 112 -0.56 3.79 -9.21
CA GLU A 112 -1.71 4.22 -8.38
C GLU A 112 -2.97 4.57 -9.16
N GLY A 113 -3.14 4.10 -10.40
CA GLY A 113 -4.38 4.30 -11.15
C GLY A 113 -5.60 3.84 -10.33
N PRO A 114 -6.68 4.66 -10.18
CA PRO A 114 -7.00 5.89 -10.89
C PRO A 114 -6.57 7.21 -10.18
N GLY A 115 -5.78 7.16 -9.10
CA GLY A 115 -5.16 8.36 -8.49
C GLY A 115 -5.73 8.83 -7.16
N GLY A 116 -6.32 7.96 -6.34
CA GLY A 116 -6.90 8.36 -5.05
C GLY A 116 -5.90 9.00 -4.08
N PHE A 117 -4.62 8.59 -4.14
CA PHE A 117 -3.54 9.16 -3.34
C PHE A 117 -3.14 10.57 -3.80
N ILE A 118 -3.00 10.78 -5.11
CA ILE A 118 -2.81 12.11 -5.71
C ILE A 118 -3.94 13.05 -5.29
N GLU A 119 -5.19 12.59 -5.44
CA GLU A 119 -6.37 13.36 -5.07
C GLU A 119 -6.36 13.73 -3.58
N ALA A 120 -6.04 12.79 -2.69
CA ALA A 120 -5.94 13.05 -1.25
C ALA A 120 -4.87 14.10 -0.94
N LEU A 121 -3.67 13.98 -1.50
CA LEU A 121 -2.59 14.93 -1.27
C LEU A 121 -2.92 16.32 -1.82
N CYS A 122 -3.44 16.40 -3.05
CA CYS A 122 -3.83 17.65 -3.69
C CYS A 122 -4.95 18.35 -2.91
N ASN A 123 -6.00 17.63 -2.51
CA ASN A 123 -7.12 18.18 -1.75
C ASN A 123 -6.72 18.60 -0.32
N THR A 124 -5.74 17.93 0.29
CA THR A 124 -5.25 18.28 1.63
C THR A 124 -4.38 19.54 1.58
N ARG A 125 -3.47 19.64 0.60
CA ARG A 125 -2.53 20.76 0.50
C ARG A 125 -3.14 22.02 -0.10
N LYS A 126 -4.05 21.88 -1.06
CA LYS A 126 -4.72 23.00 -1.76
C LYS A 126 -3.75 24.08 -2.27
N ASN A 127 -2.53 23.69 -2.66
CA ASN A 127 -1.53 24.61 -3.19
C ASN A 127 -1.35 24.39 -4.70
N PRO A 128 -1.73 25.37 -5.55
CA PRO A 128 -1.63 25.24 -7.01
C PRO A 128 -0.18 25.23 -7.53
N ARG A 129 0.79 25.60 -6.70
CA ARG A 129 2.23 25.57 -7.04
C ARG A 129 2.88 24.21 -6.81
N ASP A 130 2.22 23.31 -6.07
CA ASP A 130 2.69 21.93 -5.96
C ASP A 130 2.58 21.22 -7.30
N THR A 131 3.47 20.27 -7.56
CA THR A 131 3.46 19.45 -8.78
C THR A 131 3.28 17.98 -8.43
N TYR A 132 2.36 17.30 -9.12
CA TYR A 132 2.02 15.89 -8.89
C TYR A 132 2.27 15.09 -10.17
N TYR A 133 3.10 14.06 -10.11
CA TYR A 133 3.33 13.13 -11.22
C TYR A 133 2.70 11.78 -10.90
N GLY A 134 1.87 11.25 -11.81
CA GLY A 134 1.29 9.91 -11.69
C GLY A 134 1.78 9.00 -12.80
N MET A 135 2.26 7.81 -12.46
CA MET A 135 2.66 6.78 -13.42
C MET A 135 1.89 5.49 -13.14
N THR A 136 1.18 4.99 -14.14
CA THR A 136 0.46 3.71 -14.07
C THR A 136 0.38 3.13 -15.48
N ILE A 137 0.15 1.83 -15.59
CA ILE A 137 -0.03 1.14 -16.88
C ILE A 137 -1.11 1.86 -17.70
N ALA A 138 -0.78 2.17 -18.95
CA ALA A 138 -1.68 2.84 -19.88
C ALA A 138 -2.93 1.97 -20.12
N SER A 139 -4.11 2.56 -19.95
CA SER A 139 -5.41 1.87 -19.99
C SER A 139 -5.85 1.33 -21.35
N ASP A 140 -4.97 1.47 -22.35
CA ASP A 140 -5.15 1.02 -23.73
C ASP A 140 -4.57 -0.38 -23.94
N MET A 141 -3.86 -0.93 -22.95
CA MET A 141 -3.69 -2.37 -22.81
C MET A 141 -5.03 -2.93 -22.30
N ASN A 142 -5.72 -3.72 -23.13
CA ASN A 142 -7.10 -4.21 -22.97
C ASN A 142 -7.37 -5.10 -21.73
N ASP A 143 -6.71 -4.90 -20.59
CA ASP A 143 -6.97 -5.63 -19.35
C ASP A 143 -7.98 -4.87 -18.46
N PRO A 144 -9.23 -5.36 -18.32
CA PRO A 144 -10.23 -4.76 -17.45
C PRO A 144 -9.85 -4.83 -15.95
N ASN A 145 -8.87 -5.65 -15.57
CA ASN A 145 -8.45 -5.84 -14.18
C ASN A 145 -7.43 -4.80 -13.70
N VAL A 146 -6.81 -4.03 -14.62
CA VAL A 146 -5.84 -2.99 -14.27
C VAL A 146 -6.53 -1.61 -14.28
N PRO A 147 -6.72 -0.96 -13.11
CA PRO A 147 -7.36 0.35 -13.06
C PRO A 147 -6.46 1.43 -13.68
N GLY A 148 -6.92 2.06 -14.76
CA GLY A 148 -6.24 3.20 -15.39
C GLY A 148 -6.88 4.56 -15.08
N TRP A 149 -6.37 5.62 -15.71
CA TRP A 149 -6.80 7.02 -15.51
C TRP A 149 -8.17 7.39 -16.11
N LYS A 150 -8.97 6.42 -16.57
CA LYS A 150 -10.25 6.66 -17.27
C LYS A 150 -11.24 7.49 -16.43
N LYS A 151 -11.30 7.26 -15.11
CA LYS A 151 -12.14 8.02 -14.17
C LYS A 151 -11.58 9.39 -13.77
N THR A 152 -10.32 9.66 -14.13
CA THR A 152 -9.53 10.80 -13.64
C THR A 152 -9.62 12.02 -14.56
N LYS A 153 -10.15 11.87 -15.79
CA LYS A 153 -10.15 12.94 -16.82
C LYS A 153 -10.70 14.28 -16.31
N ASN A 154 -11.86 14.29 -15.67
CA ASN A 154 -12.47 15.51 -15.16
C ASN A 154 -11.63 16.14 -14.03
N TYR A 155 -11.06 15.30 -13.16
CA TYR A 155 -10.22 15.77 -12.06
C TYR A 155 -8.89 16.37 -12.55
N LEU A 156 -8.28 15.76 -13.59
CA LEU A 156 -7.08 16.29 -14.24
C LEU A 156 -7.34 17.64 -14.95
N GLN A 157 -8.52 17.82 -15.56
CA GLN A 157 -8.89 19.11 -16.17
C GLN A 157 -9.01 20.24 -15.14
N GLN A 158 -9.49 19.92 -13.93
CA GLN A 158 -9.61 20.89 -12.84
C GLN A 158 -8.27 21.19 -12.17
N ASN A 159 -7.33 20.24 -12.19
CA ASN A 159 -6.03 20.34 -11.51
C ASN A 159 -4.88 20.26 -12.52
N LYS A 160 -4.53 21.40 -13.11
CA LYS A 160 -3.50 21.52 -14.17
C LYS A 160 -2.07 21.22 -13.70
N ASN A 161 -1.87 21.08 -12.40
CA ASN A 161 -0.59 20.76 -11.76
C ASN A 161 -0.38 19.25 -11.55
N ILE A 162 -1.29 18.42 -12.07
CA ILE A 162 -1.15 16.96 -12.12
C ILE A 162 -0.72 16.56 -13.54
N TYR A 163 0.38 15.81 -13.62
CA TYR A 163 1.00 15.34 -14.86
C TYR A 163 1.03 13.81 -14.87
N LEU A 164 0.70 13.21 -16.00
CA LEU A 164 0.82 11.76 -16.19
C LEU A 164 2.14 11.43 -16.88
N GLU A 165 2.89 10.49 -16.32
CA GLU A 165 4.17 10.00 -16.85
C GLU A 165 3.98 8.56 -17.31
N TYR A 166 4.49 8.24 -18.50
CA TYR A 166 4.33 6.92 -19.13
C TYR A 166 5.67 6.27 -19.50
N GLY A 167 6.79 6.86 -19.11
CA GLY A 167 8.12 6.31 -19.37
C GLY A 167 8.57 6.50 -20.82
N SER A 168 9.69 5.89 -21.19
CA SER A 168 10.28 6.01 -22.52
C SER A 168 9.48 5.29 -23.61
N ASP A 169 8.80 4.20 -23.24
CA ASP A 169 8.00 3.39 -24.17
C ASP A 169 6.51 3.80 -24.23
N ASN A 170 6.11 4.79 -23.43
CA ASN A 170 4.73 5.23 -23.22
C ASN A 170 3.77 4.16 -22.66
N SER A 171 4.27 3.07 -22.07
CA SER A 171 3.43 2.02 -21.46
C SER A 171 3.00 2.37 -20.04
N GLY A 172 3.78 3.17 -19.32
CA GLY A 172 3.62 3.40 -17.88
C GLY A 172 3.93 2.17 -17.03
N ASP A 173 4.54 1.12 -17.61
CA ASP A 173 4.94 -0.08 -16.89
C ASP A 173 6.20 0.21 -16.06
N ILE A 174 6.05 0.09 -14.74
CA ILE A 174 7.15 0.29 -13.78
C ILE A 174 8.02 -0.97 -13.62
N LEU A 175 7.68 -2.08 -14.27
CA LEU A 175 8.54 -3.27 -14.37
C LEU A 175 9.44 -3.22 -15.62
N ASN A 176 9.26 -2.25 -16.51
CA ASN A 176 10.16 -2.04 -17.63
C ASN A 176 11.41 -1.27 -17.17
N ILE A 177 12.60 -1.85 -17.40
CA ILE A 177 13.87 -1.22 -17.03
C ILE A 177 14.17 0.06 -17.80
N ASP A 178 13.76 0.17 -19.07
CA ASP A 178 13.98 1.39 -19.86
C ASP A 178 13.19 2.56 -19.26
N ASN A 179 11.96 2.27 -18.81
CA ASN A 179 11.14 3.23 -18.09
C ASN A 179 11.77 3.61 -16.74
N PHE A 180 12.35 2.65 -16.02
CA PHE A 180 13.09 2.93 -14.79
C PHE A 180 14.26 3.89 -15.03
N VAL A 181 15.09 3.62 -16.04
CA VAL A 181 16.23 4.48 -16.41
C VAL A 181 15.74 5.89 -16.79
N TYR A 182 14.79 5.98 -17.72
CA TYR A 182 14.24 7.26 -18.20
C TYR A 182 13.68 8.12 -17.06
N VAL A 183 12.86 7.53 -16.19
CA VAL A 183 12.25 8.24 -15.05
C VAL A 183 13.31 8.67 -14.03
N CYS A 184 14.30 7.83 -13.76
CA CYS A 184 15.40 8.17 -12.85
C CYS A 184 16.28 9.31 -13.38
N GLU A 185 16.55 9.35 -14.69
CA GLU A 185 17.31 10.44 -15.32
C GLU A 185 16.54 11.76 -15.29
N LYS A 186 15.24 11.72 -15.58
CA LYS A 186 14.38 12.91 -15.67
C LYS A 186 14.04 13.52 -14.31
N TYR A 187 13.85 12.69 -13.29
CA TYR A 187 13.28 13.10 -12.00
C TYR A 187 14.13 12.75 -10.79
N GLY A 188 15.33 12.18 -10.99
CA GLY A 188 16.21 11.72 -9.92
C GLY A 188 16.43 12.75 -8.81
N SER A 189 16.33 12.29 -7.56
CA SER A 189 16.61 13.07 -6.34
C SER A 189 15.80 14.38 -6.21
N SER A 190 14.62 14.47 -6.82
CA SER A 190 13.84 15.72 -6.91
C SER A 190 12.47 15.70 -6.24
N MET A 191 12.00 14.53 -5.77
CA MET A 191 10.66 14.36 -5.22
C MET A 191 10.63 14.46 -3.70
N ASP A 192 9.82 15.38 -3.17
CA ASP A 192 9.60 15.55 -1.72
C ASP A 192 8.75 14.39 -1.15
N ILE A 193 7.80 13.89 -1.94
CA ILE A 193 6.93 12.76 -1.58
C ILE A 193 6.91 11.76 -2.72
N VAL A 194 7.19 10.50 -2.44
CA VAL A 194 6.89 9.39 -3.36
C VAL A 194 5.82 8.51 -2.73
N THR A 195 4.93 7.95 -3.55
CA THR A 195 3.97 6.95 -3.08
C THR A 195 3.91 5.77 -4.05
N GLY A 196 3.57 4.59 -3.52
CA GLY A 196 3.27 3.39 -4.30
C GLY A 196 2.10 2.63 -3.69
N ASP A 197 1.01 2.50 -4.43
CA ASP A 197 -0.22 1.75 -4.06
C ASP A 197 -0.48 0.59 -5.04
N GLY A 198 0.56 0.16 -5.76
CA GLY A 198 0.49 -0.91 -6.76
C GLY A 198 0.05 -2.25 -6.18
N GLY A 199 -0.78 -2.97 -6.92
CA GLY A 199 -1.21 -4.33 -6.61
C GLY A 199 -1.84 -5.01 -7.81
N PHE A 200 -1.76 -6.34 -7.85
CA PHE A 200 -2.45 -7.17 -8.84
C PHE A 200 -3.77 -7.70 -8.28
N ASP A 201 -4.64 -8.25 -9.14
CA ASP A 201 -5.79 -9.01 -8.64
C ASP A 201 -5.30 -10.36 -8.08
N PHE A 202 -5.56 -10.59 -6.80
CA PHE A 202 -5.13 -11.79 -6.05
C PHE A 202 -6.32 -12.73 -5.77
N SER A 203 -7.45 -12.54 -6.45
CA SER A 203 -8.69 -13.30 -6.25
C SER A 203 -8.55 -14.82 -6.37
N GLY A 204 -7.47 -15.32 -6.99
CA GLY A 204 -7.20 -16.76 -7.15
C GLY A 204 -6.44 -17.45 -6.00
N ASP A 205 -5.55 -16.76 -5.29
CA ASP A 205 -4.80 -17.33 -4.14
C ASP A 205 -4.22 -16.22 -3.24
N PHE A 206 -4.85 -15.99 -2.09
CA PHE A 206 -4.41 -14.98 -1.12
C PHE A 206 -3.14 -15.38 -0.36
N ASN A 207 -2.72 -16.65 -0.39
CA ASN A 207 -1.52 -17.14 0.30
C ASN A 207 -0.26 -16.91 -0.55
N LEU A 208 -0.40 -16.84 -1.87
CA LEU A 208 0.69 -16.49 -2.79
C LEU A 208 0.86 -14.98 -3.00
N GLN A 209 0.07 -14.16 -2.32
CA GLN A 209 0.11 -12.69 -2.47
C GLN A 209 1.50 -12.10 -2.19
N GLU A 210 2.18 -12.54 -1.10
CA GLU A 210 3.52 -12.05 -0.74
C GLU A 210 4.59 -12.43 -1.77
N VAL A 211 4.43 -13.59 -2.40
CA VAL A 211 5.33 -14.09 -3.46
C VAL A 211 5.12 -13.28 -4.75
N ASN A 212 3.87 -13.18 -5.20
CA ASN A 212 3.50 -12.62 -6.49
C ASN A 212 3.73 -11.10 -6.60
N ILE A 213 3.64 -10.38 -5.48
CA ILE A 213 3.85 -8.91 -5.46
C ILE A 213 5.34 -8.53 -5.39
N SER A 214 6.25 -9.46 -5.09
CA SER A 214 7.66 -9.17 -4.74
C SER A 214 8.37 -8.27 -5.76
N ASN A 215 8.26 -8.57 -7.05
CA ASN A 215 8.87 -7.77 -8.13
C ASN A 215 8.28 -6.35 -8.19
N LEU A 216 6.96 -6.22 -8.05
CA LEU A 216 6.28 -4.93 -8.06
C LEU A 216 6.64 -4.07 -6.83
N LEU A 217 6.83 -4.70 -5.66
CA LEU A 217 7.34 -4.00 -4.48
C LEU A 217 8.78 -3.53 -4.68
N PHE A 218 9.66 -4.41 -5.18
CA PHE A 218 11.05 -4.04 -5.44
C PHE A 218 11.14 -2.90 -6.44
N ALA A 219 10.38 -2.95 -7.54
CA ALA A 219 10.33 -1.86 -8.51
C ALA A 219 9.89 -0.54 -7.87
N GLN A 220 8.76 -0.51 -7.14
CA GLN A 220 8.30 0.71 -6.46
C GLN A 220 9.35 1.26 -5.49
N VAL A 221 10.07 0.39 -4.77
CA VAL A 221 11.19 0.80 -3.90
C VAL A 221 12.34 1.37 -4.72
N ALA A 222 12.78 0.70 -5.79
CA ALA A 222 13.89 1.15 -6.61
C ALA A 222 13.61 2.54 -7.22
N PHE A 223 12.41 2.75 -7.77
CA PHE A 223 11.96 4.06 -8.23
C PHE A 223 11.97 5.08 -7.09
N ALA A 224 11.34 4.77 -5.95
CA ALA A 224 11.26 5.70 -4.84
C ALA A 224 12.64 6.15 -4.36
N LEU A 225 13.57 5.21 -4.13
CA LEU A 225 14.93 5.53 -3.69
C LEU A 225 15.68 6.42 -4.68
N CYS A 226 15.50 6.20 -5.99
CA CYS A 226 16.14 7.02 -7.02
C CYS A 226 15.51 8.41 -7.18
N LEU A 227 14.20 8.53 -6.98
CA LEU A 227 13.44 9.77 -7.15
C LEU A 227 13.49 10.68 -5.91
N GLN A 228 13.68 10.10 -4.73
CA GLN A 228 13.54 10.80 -3.46
C GLN A 228 14.60 11.89 -3.26
N LYS A 229 14.13 13.10 -2.97
CA LYS A 229 14.96 14.21 -2.49
C LYS A 229 15.35 14.01 -1.03
N ARG A 230 16.51 14.55 -0.63
CA ARG A 230 16.95 14.54 0.78
C ARG A 230 15.86 15.11 1.70
N GLY A 231 15.59 14.41 2.79
CA GLY A 231 14.55 14.74 3.76
C GLY A 231 13.13 14.33 3.32
N GLY A 232 12.98 13.80 2.10
CA GLY A 232 11.68 13.40 1.56
C GLY A 232 11.04 12.21 2.27
N CYS A 233 9.78 11.95 1.94
CA CYS A 233 8.96 10.87 2.48
C CYS A 233 8.51 9.90 1.39
N PHE A 234 8.37 8.63 1.75
CA PHE A 234 7.86 7.57 0.89
C PHE A 234 6.73 6.80 1.58
N VAL A 235 5.65 6.52 0.86
CA VAL A 235 4.52 5.68 1.33
C VAL A 235 4.38 4.50 0.40
N LEU A 236 4.50 3.28 0.92
CA LEU A 236 4.40 2.06 0.10
C LEU A 236 3.35 1.11 0.67
N LYS A 237 2.40 0.67 -0.17
CA LYS A 237 1.52 -0.43 0.16
C LYS A 237 2.29 -1.74 0.20
N ILE A 238 2.04 -2.52 1.26
CA ILE A 238 2.52 -3.89 1.40
C ILE A 238 1.39 -4.79 1.90
N PHE A 239 1.65 -6.08 1.94
CA PHE A 239 0.72 -7.08 2.45
C PHE A 239 1.31 -7.80 3.66
N ASP A 240 1.37 -9.12 3.57
CA ASP A 240 2.07 -9.97 4.53
C ASP A 240 3.59 -9.77 4.44
N SER A 241 4.27 -10.20 5.49
CA SER A 241 5.68 -9.92 5.75
C SER A 241 6.26 -11.05 6.58
N PHE A 242 6.15 -12.27 6.03
CA PHE A 242 6.59 -13.51 6.66
C PHE A 242 7.83 -14.08 5.96
N MET A 243 8.09 -13.66 4.72
CA MET A 243 9.14 -14.18 3.86
C MET A 243 10.35 -13.24 3.84
N GLN A 244 11.51 -13.82 3.52
CA GLN A 244 12.79 -13.12 3.63
C GLN A 244 12.90 -11.92 2.68
N HIS A 245 12.36 -11.98 1.46
CA HIS A 245 12.43 -10.85 0.52
C HIS A 245 11.68 -9.61 1.01
N THR A 246 10.54 -9.78 1.68
CA THR A 246 9.80 -8.66 2.27
C THR A 246 10.57 -8.05 3.45
N ILE A 247 11.22 -8.90 4.27
CA ILE A 247 12.04 -8.43 5.39
C ILE A 247 13.29 -7.70 4.89
N ASP A 248 13.93 -8.19 3.82
CA ASP A 248 15.02 -7.51 3.11
C ASP A 248 14.59 -6.13 2.63
N LEU A 249 13.40 -6.01 2.04
CA LEU A 249 12.83 -4.74 1.59
C LEU A 249 12.64 -3.75 2.75
N LEU A 250 12.07 -4.20 3.88
CA LEU A 250 11.90 -3.37 5.09
C LEU A 250 13.25 -2.92 5.67
N TYR A 251 14.24 -3.81 5.64
CA TYR A 251 15.60 -3.52 6.12
C TYR A 251 16.31 -2.50 5.23
N ILE A 252 16.16 -2.63 3.90
CA ILE A 252 16.62 -1.67 2.91
C ILE A 252 16.01 -0.30 3.22
N LEU A 253 14.68 -0.18 3.31
CA LEU A 253 14.05 1.11 3.59
C LEU A 253 14.53 1.72 4.92
N SER A 254 14.74 0.89 5.96
CA SER A 254 15.28 1.36 7.25
C SER A 254 16.72 1.89 7.19
N SER A 255 17.45 1.62 6.11
CA SER A 255 18.80 2.17 5.86
C SER A 255 18.78 3.50 5.12
N PHE A 256 17.73 3.79 4.35
CA PHE A 256 17.63 4.98 3.51
C PHE A 256 16.88 6.15 4.17
N TYR A 257 16.10 5.89 5.22
CA TYR A 257 15.24 6.88 5.87
C TYR A 257 15.49 6.99 7.37
N GLU A 258 15.25 8.18 7.93
CA GLU A 258 15.39 8.44 9.37
C GLU A 258 14.41 7.62 10.21
N LYS A 259 13.16 7.50 9.76
CA LYS A 259 12.11 6.77 10.47
C LYS A 259 11.30 5.99 9.46
N VAL A 260 11.10 4.70 9.73
CA VAL A 260 10.29 3.81 8.90
C VAL A 260 9.22 3.19 9.79
N TYR A 261 7.96 3.40 9.43
CA TYR A 261 6.82 2.89 10.17
C TYR A 261 6.06 1.86 9.35
N ILE A 262 5.45 0.88 10.00
CA ILE A 262 4.39 0.06 9.41
C ILE A 262 3.07 0.48 10.04
N MET A 263 2.10 0.85 9.21
CA MET A 263 0.77 1.30 9.61
C MET A 263 -0.32 0.47 8.92
N LYS A 264 -1.38 0.15 9.66
CA LYS A 264 -2.65 -0.29 9.07
C LYS A 264 -3.72 0.80 9.29
N PRO A 265 -4.08 1.58 8.25
CA PRO A 265 -5.16 2.57 8.32
C PRO A 265 -6.48 1.92 8.74
N HIS A 266 -7.35 2.66 9.42
CA HIS A 266 -8.69 2.17 9.77
C HIS A 266 -9.58 1.88 8.56
N THR A 267 -9.35 2.60 7.47
CA THR A 267 -9.98 2.43 6.16
C THR A 267 -9.44 1.23 5.37
N SER A 268 -8.39 0.55 5.86
CA SER A 268 -7.99 -0.76 5.35
C SER A 268 -8.64 -1.87 6.19
N ARG A 269 -9.36 -2.79 5.53
CA ARG A 269 -10.18 -3.81 6.21
C ARG A 269 -9.35 -4.67 7.15
N TYR A 270 -9.87 -4.96 8.33
CA TYR A 270 -9.10 -5.71 9.34
C TYR A 270 -8.78 -7.14 8.92
N ALA A 271 -9.68 -7.80 8.18
CA ALA A 271 -9.47 -9.15 7.66
C ALA A 271 -8.40 -9.25 6.55
N ASN A 272 -7.99 -8.14 5.91
CA ASN A 272 -7.01 -8.19 4.82
C ASN A 272 -5.56 -8.01 5.32
N SER A 273 -4.62 -8.47 4.52
CA SER A 273 -3.18 -8.35 4.80
C SER A 273 -2.62 -6.95 4.47
N GLU A 274 -3.38 -6.09 3.78
CA GLU A 274 -2.93 -4.77 3.34
C GLU A 274 -2.51 -3.85 4.51
N LYS A 275 -1.32 -3.28 4.37
CA LYS A 275 -0.66 -2.33 5.29
C LYS A 275 0.14 -1.32 4.47
N TYR A 276 0.70 -0.31 5.13
CA TYR A 276 1.51 0.72 4.50
C TYR A 276 2.81 0.94 5.26
N ILE A 277 3.92 0.98 4.54
CA ILE A 277 5.20 1.44 5.04
C ILE A 277 5.28 2.95 4.86
N ILE A 278 5.58 3.68 5.93
CA ILE A 278 5.74 5.12 5.93
C ILE A 278 7.18 5.47 6.27
N CYS A 279 7.91 5.92 5.27
CA CYS A 279 9.31 6.31 5.35
C CYS A 279 9.42 7.83 5.45
N LYS A 280 10.22 8.34 6.39
CA LYS A 280 10.41 9.77 6.62
C LYS A 280 11.89 10.14 6.75
N GLY A 281 12.27 11.24 6.13
CA GLY A 281 13.61 11.82 6.29
C GLY A 281 14.66 11.05 5.49
N PHE A 282 14.52 11.01 4.17
CA PHE A 282 15.49 10.37 3.29
C PHE A 282 16.91 10.92 3.49
N TYR A 283 17.91 10.05 3.68
CA TYR A 283 19.26 10.49 4.05
C TYR A 283 20.07 11.08 2.88
N HIS A 284 19.88 10.56 1.67
CA HIS A 284 20.78 10.84 0.56
C HIS A 284 20.36 12.09 -0.22
N SER A 285 21.35 12.85 -0.69
CA SER A 285 21.13 14.03 -1.54
C SER A 285 21.13 13.73 -3.03
N SER A 286 21.64 12.56 -3.43
CA SER A 286 21.74 12.14 -4.82
C SER A 286 21.65 10.62 -4.90
N ASN A 287 21.07 10.12 -5.98
CA ASN A 287 20.93 8.70 -6.27
C ASN A 287 22.20 8.04 -6.86
N GLN A 288 23.20 8.82 -7.25
CA GLN A 288 24.39 8.33 -7.96
C GLN A 288 25.12 7.17 -7.27
N ARG A 289 25.11 7.13 -5.93
CA ARG A 289 25.81 6.09 -5.15
C ARG A 289 25.15 4.72 -5.20
N PHE A 290 23.86 4.67 -5.47
CA PHE A 290 23.08 3.43 -5.40
C PHE A 290 22.28 3.16 -6.67
N PHE A 291 22.16 4.11 -7.60
CA PHE A 291 21.50 3.91 -8.89
C PHE A 291 22.07 2.69 -9.63
N GLY A 292 23.38 2.60 -9.79
CA GLY A 292 24.00 1.45 -10.47
C GLY A 292 23.82 0.12 -9.74
N ILE A 293 23.60 0.13 -8.42
CA ILE A 293 23.33 -1.08 -7.64
C ILE A 293 21.88 -1.51 -7.87
N LEU A 294 20.93 -0.57 -7.74
CA LEU A 294 19.52 -0.81 -8.00
C LEU A 294 19.28 -1.24 -9.44
N HIS A 295 19.94 -0.61 -10.41
CA HIS A 295 19.88 -0.99 -11.83
C HIS A 295 20.27 -2.46 -12.03
N ARG A 296 21.41 -2.89 -11.51
CA ARG A 296 21.85 -4.30 -11.63
C ARG A 296 20.89 -5.28 -10.96
N ALA A 297 20.35 -4.93 -9.80
CA ALA A 297 19.34 -5.76 -9.13
C ALA A 297 18.03 -5.81 -9.94
N PHE A 298 17.65 -4.69 -10.58
CA PHE A 298 16.50 -4.62 -11.47
C PHE A 298 16.70 -5.47 -12.73
N GLU A 299 17.89 -5.42 -13.36
CA GLU A 299 18.25 -6.27 -14.50
C GLU A 299 18.12 -7.76 -14.16
N LYS A 300 18.57 -8.15 -12.96
CA LYS A 300 18.41 -9.52 -12.46
C LYS A 300 16.94 -9.89 -12.28
N MET A 301 16.11 -8.99 -11.74
CA MET A 301 14.67 -9.21 -11.56
C MET A 301 13.93 -9.50 -12.87
N ILE A 302 14.26 -8.78 -13.94
CA ILE A 302 13.55 -8.88 -15.23
C ILE A 302 14.18 -9.87 -16.22
N ARG A 303 15.19 -10.63 -15.79
CA ARG A 303 15.93 -11.52 -16.68
C ARG A 303 14.99 -12.54 -17.34
N PRO A 304 15.16 -12.82 -18.65
CA PRO A 304 14.32 -13.81 -19.33
C PRO A 304 14.47 -15.18 -18.68
N VAL A 305 13.34 -15.85 -18.45
CA VAL A 305 13.34 -17.19 -17.86
C VAL A 305 12.96 -18.21 -18.91
N SER A 306 13.83 -19.22 -19.10
CA SER A 306 13.73 -20.12 -20.26
C SER A 306 12.85 -21.34 -20.04
N ASN A 307 12.50 -21.76 -18.81
CA ASN A 307 11.76 -23.03 -18.61
C ASN A 307 10.79 -23.12 -17.41
N SER A 308 10.90 -22.32 -16.34
CA SER A 308 9.91 -22.34 -15.24
C SER A 308 9.93 -21.02 -14.45
N PRO A 309 8.90 -20.67 -13.65
CA PRO A 309 8.87 -19.39 -12.95
C PRO A 309 10.01 -19.26 -11.93
N LEU A 310 10.62 -18.09 -11.86
CA LEU A 310 11.55 -17.70 -10.79
C LEU A 310 10.81 -16.91 -9.72
N TYR A 311 11.10 -17.20 -8.47
CA TYR A 311 10.54 -16.53 -7.31
C TYR A 311 11.62 -15.78 -6.54
N THR A 312 11.31 -14.56 -6.14
CA THR A 312 12.22 -13.73 -5.33
C THR A 312 12.41 -14.35 -3.94
N HIS A 313 13.66 -14.62 -3.55
CA HIS A 313 14.01 -15.10 -2.21
C HIS A 313 14.69 -14.02 -1.36
N ARG A 314 15.61 -13.25 -1.97
CA ARG A 314 16.40 -12.23 -1.26
C ARG A 314 16.51 -10.95 -2.07
N LEU A 315 16.57 -9.83 -1.36
CA LEU A 315 16.94 -8.52 -1.90
C LEU A 315 18.25 -7.99 -1.30
N LEU A 316 18.89 -8.77 -0.42
CA LEU A 316 20.16 -8.46 0.21
C LEU A 316 21.10 -9.68 0.17
N SER A 317 22.39 -9.41 -0.06
CA SER A 317 23.47 -10.40 -0.02
C SER A 317 24.04 -10.66 1.38
N ILE A 318 23.55 -9.95 2.41
CA ILE A 318 23.97 -10.08 3.81
C ILE A 318 22.84 -10.63 4.68
N PRO A 319 23.13 -11.34 5.77
CA PRO A 319 22.11 -11.73 6.73
C PRO A 319 21.53 -10.51 7.46
N ILE A 320 20.24 -10.58 7.78
CA ILE A 320 19.59 -9.57 8.60
C ILE A 320 19.84 -9.85 10.08
N PRO A 321 20.19 -8.84 10.90
CA PRO A 321 20.34 -9.02 12.33
C PRO A 321 19.08 -9.57 12.99
N TYR A 322 19.24 -10.55 13.88
CA TYR A 322 18.14 -11.21 14.60
C TYR A 322 17.19 -10.22 15.28
N TYR A 323 17.73 -9.15 15.87
CA TYR A 323 16.92 -8.08 16.48
C TYR A 323 15.88 -7.46 15.52
N PHE A 324 16.23 -7.32 14.23
CA PHE A 324 15.29 -6.82 13.24
C PHE A 324 14.16 -7.83 13.03
N HIS A 325 14.47 -9.12 12.86
CA HIS A 325 13.46 -10.19 12.75
C HIS A 325 12.50 -10.19 13.95
N THR A 326 13.01 -10.12 15.18
CA THR A 326 12.17 -10.05 16.39
C THR A 326 11.19 -8.88 16.34
N LYS A 327 11.64 -7.71 15.85
CA LYS A 327 10.78 -6.53 15.73
C LYS A 327 9.73 -6.69 14.63
N ILE A 328 10.03 -7.44 13.58
CA ILE A 328 9.04 -7.82 12.57
C ILE A 328 8.00 -8.77 13.17
N GLU A 329 8.44 -9.77 13.95
CA GLU A 329 7.54 -10.70 14.64
C GLU A 329 6.63 -10.01 15.65
N GLU A 330 7.13 -9.05 16.42
CA GLU A 330 6.34 -8.27 17.38
C GLU A 330 5.18 -7.54 16.70
N TYR A 331 5.41 -6.84 15.58
CA TYR A 331 4.30 -6.18 14.90
C TYR A 331 3.38 -7.19 14.20
N ASN A 332 3.96 -8.25 13.63
CA ASN A 332 3.19 -9.30 12.97
C ASN A 332 2.19 -9.89 13.95
N ALA A 333 2.60 -10.18 15.19
CA ALA A 333 1.72 -10.68 16.24
C ALA A 333 0.52 -9.75 16.47
N ILE A 334 0.73 -8.43 16.47
CA ILE A 334 -0.34 -7.48 16.80
C ILE A 334 -1.32 -7.32 15.63
N PHE A 335 -0.84 -7.13 14.40
CA PHE A 335 -1.74 -7.05 13.24
C PHE A 335 -2.37 -8.41 12.90
N GLY A 336 -1.62 -9.48 13.10
CA GLY A 336 -2.06 -10.85 12.93
C GLY A 336 -3.21 -11.22 13.83
N GLN A 337 -3.08 -10.92 15.11
CA GLN A 337 -4.14 -11.18 16.08
C GLN A 337 -5.42 -10.44 15.69
N GLN A 338 -5.33 -9.15 15.32
CA GLN A 338 -6.48 -8.38 14.87
C GLN A 338 -7.13 -8.98 13.60
N GLN A 339 -6.31 -9.47 12.65
CA GLN A 339 -6.79 -10.11 11.44
C GLN A 339 -7.51 -11.43 11.75
N ILE A 340 -6.89 -12.30 12.55
CA ILE A 340 -7.45 -13.59 12.98
C ILE A 340 -8.80 -13.36 13.71
N GLU A 341 -8.83 -12.46 14.68
CA GLU A 341 -10.05 -12.13 15.43
C GLU A 341 -11.16 -11.61 14.53
N ASN A 342 -10.85 -10.73 13.58
CA ASN A 342 -11.85 -10.18 12.67
C ASN A 342 -12.39 -11.24 11.71
N ILE A 343 -11.51 -12.10 11.16
CA ILE A 343 -11.94 -13.19 10.29
C ILE A 343 -12.81 -14.17 11.08
N HIS A 344 -12.33 -14.64 12.22
CA HIS A 344 -13.06 -15.59 13.05
C HIS A 344 -14.43 -15.04 13.50
N TYR A 345 -14.48 -13.78 13.93
CA TYR A 345 -15.73 -13.11 14.31
C TYR A 345 -16.73 -13.02 13.14
N THR A 346 -16.23 -12.80 11.93
CA THR A 346 -17.06 -12.75 10.72
C THR A 346 -17.62 -14.12 10.38
N LEU A 347 -16.79 -15.18 10.42
CA LEU A 347 -17.23 -16.56 10.23
C LEU A 347 -18.30 -16.97 11.25
N LEU A 348 -18.09 -16.65 12.54
CA LEU A 348 -19.09 -16.90 13.58
C LEU A 348 -20.41 -16.15 13.34
N LEU A 349 -20.35 -14.95 12.76
CA LEU A 349 -21.55 -14.19 12.42
C LEU A 349 -22.31 -14.81 11.24
N ILE A 350 -21.60 -15.37 10.26
CA ILE A 350 -22.18 -16.14 9.14
C ILE A 350 -22.90 -17.38 9.67
N ASP A 351 -22.26 -18.15 10.55
CA ASP A 351 -22.85 -19.33 11.20
C ASP A 351 -24.10 -18.98 12.02
N ASN A 352 -24.17 -17.75 12.55
CA ASN A 352 -25.27 -17.24 13.37
C ASN A 352 -26.14 -16.20 12.64
N LYS A 353 -26.30 -16.32 11.31
CA LYS A 353 -26.98 -15.32 10.45
C LYS A 353 -28.41 -14.93 10.86
N HIS A 354 -29.08 -15.75 11.66
CA HIS A 354 -30.44 -15.47 12.16
C HIS A 354 -30.50 -14.39 13.25
N LYS A 355 -29.36 -13.97 13.83
CA LYS A 355 -29.31 -12.96 14.91
C LYS A 355 -29.32 -11.53 14.37
N GLN A 356 -30.47 -11.10 13.83
CA GLN A 356 -30.62 -9.81 13.16
C GLN A 356 -30.31 -8.60 14.06
N GLU A 357 -30.71 -8.66 15.35
CA GLU A 357 -30.42 -7.60 16.33
C GLU A 357 -28.92 -7.30 16.45
N LYS A 358 -28.07 -8.33 16.35
CA LYS A 358 -26.61 -8.18 16.42
C LYS A 358 -26.08 -7.45 15.19
N ILE A 359 -26.63 -7.72 14.01
CA ILE A 359 -26.25 -7.06 12.75
C ILE A 359 -26.66 -5.58 12.82
N GLU A 360 -27.88 -5.29 13.26
CA GLU A 360 -28.38 -3.90 13.42
C GLU A 360 -27.53 -3.11 14.41
N TYR A 361 -27.16 -3.72 15.54
CA TYR A 361 -26.25 -3.12 16.50
C TYR A 361 -24.88 -2.81 15.89
N LEU A 362 -24.30 -3.74 15.12
CA LEU A 362 -23.02 -3.52 14.44
C LEU A 362 -23.11 -2.38 13.44
N ILE A 363 -24.18 -2.31 12.64
CA ILE A 363 -24.40 -1.21 11.68
C ILE A 363 -24.42 0.13 12.41
N LYS A 364 -25.23 0.26 13.47
CA LYS A 364 -25.33 1.50 14.26
C LYS A 364 -23.98 1.90 14.85
N ASN A 365 -23.25 0.97 15.46
CA ASN A 365 -21.93 1.22 16.05
C ASN A 365 -20.89 1.63 15.00
N ASN A 366 -20.90 0.98 13.83
CA ASN A 366 -19.96 1.29 12.76
C ASN A 366 -20.24 2.66 12.14
N ILE A 367 -21.50 3.06 11.98
CA ILE A 367 -21.85 4.43 11.53
C ILE A 367 -21.25 5.47 12.49
N GLU A 368 -21.40 5.28 13.80
CA GLU A 368 -20.82 6.20 14.79
C GLU A 368 -19.29 6.25 14.74
N LYS A 369 -18.62 5.11 14.52
CA LYS A 369 -17.16 5.07 14.30
C LYS A 369 -16.76 5.80 13.02
N CYS A 370 -17.52 5.63 11.94
CA CYS A 370 -17.29 6.32 10.67
C CYS A 370 -17.50 7.84 10.79
N LYS A 371 -18.54 8.30 11.50
CA LYS A 371 -18.77 9.73 11.80
C LYS A 371 -17.56 10.32 12.54
N LYS A 372 -17.13 9.66 13.61
CA LYS A 372 -15.95 10.08 14.38
C LYS A 372 -14.68 10.12 13.53
N TRP A 373 -14.51 9.13 12.64
CA TRP A 373 -13.40 9.11 11.69
C TRP A 373 -13.46 10.32 10.74
N CYS A 374 -14.63 10.60 10.15
CA CYS A 374 -14.80 11.71 9.21
C CYS A 374 -14.51 13.05 9.88
N ASN A 375 -15.08 13.28 11.06
CA ASN A 375 -14.86 14.49 11.86
C ASN A 375 -13.38 14.66 12.25
N LYS A 376 -12.69 13.56 12.59
CA LYS A 376 -11.27 13.60 12.97
C LYS A 376 -10.36 14.05 11.82
N TYR A 377 -10.70 13.67 10.59
CA TYR A 377 -9.87 13.93 9.40
C TYR A 377 -10.46 14.99 8.46
N ASP A 378 -11.41 15.79 8.96
CA ASP A 378 -12.07 16.86 8.20
C ASP A 378 -12.68 16.41 6.87
N VAL A 379 -13.25 15.19 6.88
CA VAL A 379 -14.01 14.66 5.74
C VAL A 379 -15.50 14.97 5.96
N PRO A 380 -16.18 15.64 5.02
CA PRO A 380 -17.58 15.99 5.17
C PRO A 380 -18.49 14.77 5.38
N VAL A 381 -19.38 14.86 6.37
CA VAL A 381 -20.39 13.83 6.67
C VAL A 381 -21.66 14.10 5.88
N HIS A 382 -22.34 13.04 5.44
CA HIS A 382 -23.61 13.16 4.74
C HIS A 382 -24.69 13.79 5.64
N ARG A 383 -25.40 14.82 5.14
CA ARG A 383 -26.40 15.60 5.91
C ARG A 383 -27.42 14.74 6.68
N LEU A 384 -27.99 13.74 6.01
CA LEU A 384 -28.96 12.78 6.60
C LEU A 384 -28.40 11.94 7.76
N ILE A 385 -27.10 11.97 7.99
CA ILE A 385 -26.41 11.27 9.08
C ILE A 385 -26.04 12.25 10.20
N GLU A 386 -25.87 13.54 9.89
CA GLU A 386 -25.65 14.60 10.88
C GLU A 386 -26.93 14.94 11.65
N GLU A 387 -28.09 14.83 11.01
CA GLU A 387 -29.42 15.11 11.59
C GLU A 387 -29.94 13.99 12.54
N VAL A 388 -29.17 12.91 12.73
CA VAL A 388 -29.51 11.73 13.56
C VAL A 388 -28.41 11.49 14.60
#